data_AF-A0A7S3JIH8-F1
#
_entry.id   AF-A0A7S3JIH8-F1
#
_cell.length_a   1.000
_cell.length_b   1.000
_cell.length_c   1.000
_cell.angle_alpha   90.00
_cell.angle_beta   90.00
_cell.angle_gamma   90.00
#
_symmetry.space_group_name_H-M   'P 1'
#
loop_
_entity.id
_entity.type
_entity.pdbx_description
1 polymer ?
#
loop_
_entity_poly.entity_id
_entity_poly.type
_entity_poly.pdbx_seq_one_letter_code
_entity_poly.pdbx_strand_id
1 'polypeptide(L)'
;VMTNGNYVKDLSVLNRNLKDVVFIDNIPESYSLNPENGIPIKSWYEDPSDKELSKMLVVLERLNQVDDIREYIPRFVFDNKVSMYALLKIIGEPRRASPIDEILHSF
;
A
#
# COMPACT_ATOMS: atom_id res chain seq x y z
N VAL A 1 -11.65 -17.36 -3.20
CA VAL A 1 -12.59 -17.39 -4.36
C VAL A 1 -11.77 -17.54 -5.63
N MET A 2 -12.33 -18.03 -6.74
CA MET A 2 -11.64 -18.07 -8.04
C MET A 2 -12.26 -17.04 -8.99
N THR A 3 -11.45 -16.20 -9.62
CA THR A 3 -11.89 -15.29 -10.69
C THR A 3 -10.89 -15.32 -11.84
N ASN A 4 -11.36 -15.42 -13.08
CA ASN A 4 -10.50 -15.45 -14.29
C ASN A 4 -9.31 -16.43 -14.21
N GLY A 5 -9.47 -17.56 -13.53
CA GLY A 5 -8.40 -18.56 -13.34
C GLY A 5 -7.42 -18.27 -12.21
N ASN A 6 -7.56 -17.15 -11.50
CA ASN A 6 -6.71 -16.75 -10.38
C ASN A 6 -7.42 -16.97 -9.03
N TYR A 7 -6.65 -17.38 -8.02
CA TYR A 7 -7.10 -17.37 -6.64
C TYR A 7 -7.14 -15.94 -6.14
N VAL A 8 -8.31 -15.50 -5.67
CA VAL A 8 -8.51 -14.18 -5.08
C VAL A 8 -8.88 -14.28 -3.61
N LYS A 9 -8.33 -13.34 -2.84
CA LYS A 9 -8.60 -13.20 -1.42
C LYS A 9 -9.72 -12.19 -1.27
N ASP A 10 -10.88 -12.68 -0.87
CA ASP A 10 -12.07 -11.87 -0.67
C ASP A 10 -11.98 -11.19 0.70
N LEU A 11 -11.88 -9.85 0.71
CA LEU A 11 -11.78 -9.08 1.96
C LEU A 11 -13.09 -8.99 2.74
N SER A 12 -14.24 -9.36 2.14
CA SER A 12 -15.54 -9.34 2.84
C SER A 12 -15.55 -10.25 4.07
N VAL A 13 -14.68 -11.25 4.12
CA VAL A 13 -14.53 -12.18 5.25
C VAL A 13 -13.88 -11.55 6.49
N LEU A 14 -13.22 -10.39 6.36
CA LEU A 14 -12.45 -9.80 7.46
C LEU A 14 -13.32 -9.18 8.55
N ASN A 15 -14.62 -8.94 8.30
CA ASN A 15 -15.53 -8.25 9.22
C ASN A 15 -14.90 -6.94 9.77
N ARG A 16 -14.34 -6.15 8.86
CA ARG A 16 -13.72 -4.84 9.09
C ARG A 16 -14.25 -3.86 8.07
N ASN A 17 -14.29 -2.58 8.43
CA ASN A 17 -14.59 -1.54 7.46
C ASN A 17 -13.41 -1.41 6.49
N LEU A 18 -13.65 -1.60 5.20
CA LEU A 18 -12.59 -1.55 4.18
C LEU A 18 -11.94 -0.17 4.04
N LYS A 19 -12.55 0.89 4.58
CA LYS A 19 -11.90 2.21 4.63
C LYS A 19 -10.62 2.25 5.48
N ASP A 20 -10.46 1.27 6.38
CA ASP A 20 -9.34 1.13 7.32
C ASP A 20 -8.51 -0.15 7.07
N VAL A 21 -8.65 -0.79 5.89
CA VAL A 21 -7.96 -2.06 5.56
C VAL A 21 -7.02 -1.85 4.39
N VAL A 22 -5.75 -2.20 4.56
CA VAL A 22 -4.75 -2.21 3.48
C VAL A 22 -4.39 -3.64 3.12
N PHE A 23 -4.31 -3.94 1.83
CA PHE A 23 -3.91 -5.24 1.30
C PHE A 23 -2.58 -5.09 0.55
N ILE A 24 -1.49 -5.58 1.14
CA ILE A 24 -0.16 -5.59 0.52
C ILE A 24 0.13 -7.00 -0.02
N ASP A 25 0.38 -7.14 -1.32
CA ASP A 25 0.68 -8.42 -1.95
C ASP A 25 1.63 -8.25 -3.15
N ASN A 26 2.42 -9.29 -3.41
CA ASN A 26 3.29 -9.36 -4.59
C ASN A 26 2.60 -9.98 -5.82
N ILE A 27 1.33 -10.37 -5.68
CA ILE A 27 0.46 -10.85 -6.75
C ILE A 27 -0.75 -9.91 -6.85
N PRO A 28 -0.73 -8.94 -7.78
CA PRO A 28 -1.80 -7.94 -7.91
C PRO A 28 -3.20 -8.51 -8.09
N GLU A 29 -3.31 -9.67 -8.76
CA GLU A 29 -4.56 -10.36 -9.00
C GLU A 29 -5.24 -10.79 -7.71
N SER A 30 -4.49 -10.99 -6.62
CA SER A 30 -5.00 -11.46 -5.32
C SER A 30 -6.02 -10.51 -4.69
N TYR A 31 -5.95 -9.22 -4.99
CA TYR A 31 -6.84 -8.17 -4.49
C TYR A 31 -7.72 -7.55 -5.58
N SER A 32 -7.89 -8.24 -6.72
CA SER A 32 -8.70 -7.75 -7.85
C SER A 32 -10.18 -7.47 -7.54
N LEU A 33 -10.72 -8.00 -6.42
CA LEU A 33 -12.06 -7.67 -5.93
C LEU A 33 -12.15 -6.31 -5.22
N ASN A 34 -11.02 -5.80 -4.70
CA ASN A 34 -10.92 -4.53 -3.98
C ASN A 34 -9.60 -3.83 -4.36
N PRO A 35 -9.40 -3.47 -5.64
CA PRO A 35 -8.17 -2.83 -6.09
C PRO A 35 -7.84 -1.53 -5.35
N GLU A 36 -8.85 -0.82 -4.87
CA GLU A 36 -8.74 0.40 -4.06
C GLU A 36 -8.13 0.15 -2.66
N ASN A 37 -8.07 -1.09 -2.20
CA ASN A 37 -7.40 -1.49 -0.96
C ASN A 37 -5.97 -2.03 -1.21
N GLY A 38 -5.59 -2.24 -2.47
CA GLY A 38 -4.39 -2.97 -2.88
C GLY A 38 -3.14 -2.10 -3.01
N ILE A 39 -2.04 -2.54 -2.41
CA ILE A 39 -0.72 -1.95 -2.57
C ILE A 39 0.24 -3.04 -3.06
N PRO A 40 0.80 -2.90 -4.28
CA PRO A 40 1.75 -3.88 -4.80
C PRO A 40 3.07 -3.77 -4.05
N ILE A 41 3.67 -4.92 -3.72
CA ILE A 41 5.03 -5.00 -3.19
C ILE A 41 5.89 -5.92 -4.06
N LYS A 42 7.16 -5.58 -4.21
CA LYS A 42 8.11 -6.42 -4.97
C LYS A 42 8.29 -7.77 -4.27
N SER A 43 8.36 -8.85 -5.04
CA SER A 43 8.84 -10.14 -4.53
C SER A 43 10.29 -10.01 -4.07
N TRP A 44 10.59 -10.58 -2.90
CA TRP A 44 11.93 -10.61 -2.35
C TRP A 44 12.68 -11.86 -2.80
N TYR A 45 13.91 -11.67 -3.28
CA TYR A 45 14.80 -12.73 -3.78
C TYR A 45 16.20 -12.58 -3.18
N GLU A 46 16.29 -12.54 -1.85
CA GLU A 46 17.55 -12.53 -1.10
C GLU A 46 18.47 -11.30 -1.29
N ASP A 47 17.94 -10.19 -1.81
CA ASP A 47 18.69 -8.94 -1.96
C ASP A 47 18.83 -8.23 -0.60
N PRO A 48 20.05 -8.12 -0.03
CA PRO A 48 20.28 -7.43 1.24
C PRO A 48 20.13 -5.90 1.13
N SER A 49 20.11 -5.36 -0.09
CA SER A 49 19.87 -3.95 -0.35
C SER A 49 18.39 -3.61 -0.49
N ASP A 50 17.49 -4.59 -0.47
CA ASP A 50 16.05 -4.38 -0.57
C ASP A 50 15.53 -3.48 0.58
N LYS A 51 14.69 -2.50 0.23
CA LYS A 51 14.09 -1.54 1.16
C LYS A 51 12.57 -1.47 1.03
N GLU A 52 11.92 -2.46 0.42
CA GLU A 52 10.50 -2.38 0.10
C GLU A 52 9.62 -2.32 1.35
N LEU A 53 9.98 -3.06 2.41
CA LEU A 53 9.30 -2.94 3.71
C LEU A 53 9.49 -1.57 4.36
N SER A 54 10.67 -0.96 4.23
CA SER A 54 10.93 0.41 4.71
C SER A 54 10.10 1.43 3.94
N LYS A 55 9.95 1.27 2.62
CA LYS A 55 9.03 2.09 1.82
C LYS A 55 7.58 1.89 2.26
N MET A 56 7.16 0.65 2.51
CA MET A 56 5.79 0.37 2.98
C MET A 56 5.49 1.00 4.33
N LEU A 57 6.47 1.08 5.22
CA LEU A 57 6.32 1.76 6.49
C LEU A 57 5.92 3.24 6.31
N VAL A 58 6.57 3.95 5.37
CA VAL A 58 6.21 5.33 4.99
C VAL A 58 4.78 5.38 4.44
N VAL A 59 4.44 4.47 3.52
CA VAL A 59 3.10 4.42 2.89
C VAL A 59 2.00 4.25 3.95
N LEU A 60 2.17 3.28 4.84
CA LEU A 60 1.19 2.98 5.90
C LEU A 60 1.02 4.15 6.88
N GLU A 61 2.12 4.83 7.23
CA GLU A 61 2.05 6.02 8.07
C GLU A 61 1.27 7.16 7.41
N ARG A 62 1.48 7.39 6.11
CA ARG A 62 0.71 8.41 5.37
C ARG A 62 -0.76 8.02 5.31
N LEU A 63 -1.09 6.76 5.01
CA LEU A 63 -2.47 6.28 5.01
C LEU A 63 -3.15 6.39 6.39
N ASN A 64 -2.41 6.31 7.49
CA ASN A 64 -2.95 6.53 8.84
C ASN A 64 -3.41 7.99 9.10
N GLN A 65 -3.20 8.92 8.16
CA GLN A 65 -3.63 10.33 8.27
C GLN A 65 -4.94 10.65 7.55
N VAL A 66 -5.52 9.69 6.81
CA VAL A 66 -6.72 9.87 5.98
C VAL A 66 -7.90 9.08 6.55
N ASP A 67 -9.15 9.50 6.26
CA ASP A 67 -10.35 8.84 6.81
C ASP A 67 -10.79 7.58 6.04
N ASP A 68 -10.50 7.54 4.74
CA ASP A 68 -10.77 6.40 3.87
C ASP A 68 -9.59 6.19 2.91
N ILE A 69 -8.81 5.14 3.15
CA ILE A 69 -7.62 4.82 2.37
C ILE A 69 -7.93 4.56 0.88
N ARG A 70 -9.17 4.16 0.56
CA ARG A 70 -9.60 3.80 -0.79
C ARG A 70 -9.70 5.00 -1.72
N GLU A 71 -9.87 6.20 -1.17
CA GLU A 71 -9.85 7.46 -1.93
C GLU A 71 -8.43 7.86 -2.35
N TYR A 72 -7.40 7.28 -1.71
CA TYR A 72 -6.01 7.72 -1.84
C TYR A 72 -5.13 6.72 -2.56
N ILE A 73 -5.26 5.41 -2.27
CA ILE A 73 -4.44 4.35 -2.88
C ILE A 73 -4.42 4.45 -4.42
N PRO A 74 -5.56 4.59 -5.14
CA PRO A 74 -5.56 4.70 -6.60
C PRO A 74 -4.83 5.93 -7.16
N ARG A 75 -4.53 6.91 -6.31
CA ARG A 75 -3.89 8.17 -6.72
C ARG A 75 -2.37 8.14 -6.61
N PHE A 76 -1.79 7.10 -5.99
CA PHE A 76 -0.34 6.90 -5.95
C PHE A 76 0.09 5.49 -6.36
N VAL A 77 -0.85 4.58 -6.61
CA VAL A 77 -0.57 3.27 -7.21
C VAL A 77 -0.90 3.31 -8.70
N PHE A 78 0.10 3.09 -9.55
CA PHE A 78 -0.03 3.09 -11.00
C PHE A 78 0.72 1.89 -11.58
N ASP A 79 0.12 1.18 -12.55
CA ASP A 79 0.74 0.04 -13.24
C ASP A 79 1.44 -0.95 -12.29
N ASN A 80 0.73 -1.33 -11.21
CA ASN A 80 1.23 -2.21 -10.14
C ASN A 80 2.53 -1.71 -9.47
N LYS A 81 2.68 -0.39 -9.33
CA LYS A 81 3.82 0.24 -8.63
C LYS A 81 3.35 1.39 -7.73
N VAL A 82 4.06 1.58 -6.64
CA VAL A 82 3.87 2.71 -5.72
C VAL A 82 4.71 3.91 -6.18
N SER A 83 4.07 5.06 -6.39
CA SER A 83 4.73 6.34 -6.63
C SER A 83 4.87 7.11 -5.32
N MET A 84 6.07 7.10 -4.74
CA MET A 84 6.37 7.85 -3.52
C MET A 84 6.18 9.36 -3.70
N TYR A 85 6.51 9.89 -4.87
CA TYR A 85 6.26 11.30 -5.19
C TYR A 85 4.76 11.63 -5.15
N ALA A 86 3.91 10.79 -5.76
CA ALA A 86 2.47 11.01 -5.74
C ALA A 86 1.91 10.90 -4.31
N LEU A 87 2.31 9.87 -3.56
CA LEU A 87 1.93 9.67 -2.16
C LEU A 87 2.20 10.93 -1.33
N LEU A 88 3.45 11.41 -1.34
CA LEU A 88 3.88 12.57 -0.56
C LEU A 88 3.17 13.85 -1.01
N LYS A 89 2.93 14.02 -2.32
CA LYS A 89 2.21 15.18 -2.85
C LYS A 89 0.73 15.20 -2.47
N ILE A 90 0.09 14.03 -2.35
CA ILE A 90 -1.36 13.93 -2.13
C ILE A 90 -1.72 13.96 -0.65
N ILE A 91 -1.00 13.20 0.17
CA ILE A 91 -1.30 13.08 1.61
C ILE A 91 -0.52 14.12 2.42
N GLY A 92 0.55 14.69 1.85
CA GLY A 92 1.38 15.69 2.49
C GLY A 92 2.32 15.09 3.54
N GLU A 93 2.97 15.99 4.29
CA GLU A 93 3.82 15.63 5.41
C GLU A 93 2.98 15.13 6.61
N PRO A 94 3.55 14.30 7.50
CA PRO A 94 2.81 13.76 8.61
C PRO A 94 2.46 14.91 9.57
N ARG A 95 1.27 14.85 10.19
CA ARG A 95 0.81 15.90 11.10
C ARG A 95 1.69 16.04 12.36
N ARG A 96 2.54 15.05 12.64
CA ARG A 96 3.54 15.04 13.71
C ARG A 96 4.82 14.40 13.19
N ALA A 97 5.95 14.88 13.71
CA ALA A 97 7.24 14.25 13.48
C ALA A 97 7.20 12.78 13.88
N SER A 98 7.73 11.94 13.00
CA SER A 98 7.75 10.49 13.13
C SER A 98 9.18 9.97 13.11
N PRO A 99 9.49 8.88 13.83
CA PRO A 99 10.75 8.17 13.66
C PRO A 99 11.03 7.74 12.21
N ILE A 100 10.00 7.67 11.35
CA ILE A 100 10.11 7.32 9.93
C ILE A 100 10.64 8.48 9.07
N ASP A 101 10.63 9.71 9.57
CA ASP A 101 11.15 10.88 8.84
C ASP A 101 12.65 10.72 8.51
N GLU A 102 13.41 10.00 9.35
CA GLU A 102 14.81 9.63 9.06
C GLU A 102 14.94 8.68 7.86
N ILE A 103 13.95 7.81 7.64
CA ILE A 103 13.93 6.84 6.53
C ILE A 103 13.66 7.57 5.21
N LEU A 104 12.84 8.63 5.21
CA LEU A 104 12.55 9.42 4.01
C LEU A 104 13.80 10.05 3.38
N HIS A 105 14.78 10.41 4.20
CA HIS A 105 16.06 10.96 3.74
C HIS A 105 17.00 9.91 3.13
N SER A 106 16.64 8.62 3.18
CA SER A 106 17.44 7.50 2.65
C SER A 106 16.97 6.98 1.29
N PHE A 107 15.88 7.54 0.74
CA PHE A 107 15.31 7.16 -0.56
C PHE A 107 15.66 8.13 -1.69
#